data_AF-A0A124E248-F1
#
_entry.id   AF-A0A124E248-F1
#
_cell.length_a   1.000
_cell.length_b   1.000
_cell.length_c   1.000
_cell.angle_alpha   90.00
_cell.angle_beta   90.00
_cell.angle_gamma   90.00
#
_symmetry.space_group_name_H-M   'P 1'
#
loop_
_entity.id
_entity.type
_entity.pdbx_description
1 polymer ?
#
loop_
_entity_poly.entity_id
_entity_poly.type
_entity_poly.pdbx_seq_one_letter_code
_entity_poly.pdbx_strand_id
1 'polypeptide(L)'
;MSLVGITPEEALAICDDLQGHTDAMRVRLDALGSNIADLAGAHYISATMTAFQTKFESESRKQLTDVLNTADAAVAGTREVIRVQMERQENEGAAILRV
;
A
#
# COMPACT_ATOMS: atom_id res chain seq x y z
N MET A 1 30.44 13.09 9.79
CA MET A 1 29.43 12.85 8.73
C MET A 1 28.08 13.13 9.36
N SER A 2 27.48 14.29 9.08
CA SER A 2 26.10 14.55 9.51
C SER A 2 25.22 13.60 8.72
N LEU A 3 24.54 12.68 9.38
CA LEU A 3 23.43 11.95 8.78
C LEU A 3 22.37 13.00 8.45
N VAL A 4 22.34 13.48 7.22
CA VAL A 4 21.19 14.21 6.69
C VAL A 4 20.09 13.17 6.47
N GLY A 5 19.49 12.73 7.56
CA GLY A 5 18.30 11.90 7.56
C GLY A 5 17.08 12.79 7.42
N ILE A 6 16.04 12.28 6.76
CA ILE A 6 14.71 12.90 6.77
C ILE A 6 14.16 12.94 8.21
N THR A 7 13.37 13.94 8.54
CA THR A 7 12.75 14.02 9.86
C THR A 7 11.65 12.95 10.02
N PRO A 8 11.27 12.59 11.26
CA PRO A 8 10.11 11.71 11.50
C PRO A 8 8.85 12.17 10.77
N GLU A 9 8.59 13.48 10.72
CA GLU A 9 7.44 14.06 10.03
C GLU A 9 7.53 13.88 8.51
N GLU A 10 8.71 14.11 7.92
CA GLU A 10 8.94 13.86 6.49
C GLU A 10 8.77 12.36 6.15
N ALA A 11 9.23 11.47 7.03
CA ALA A 11 9.06 10.03 6.86
C ALA A 11 7.59 9.60 6.97
N LEU A 12 6.80 10.22 7.85
CA LEU A 12 5.36 9.99 7.95
C LEU A 12 4.63 10.45 6.69
N ALA A 13 4.96 11.63 6.17
CA ALA A 13 4.35 12.13 4.93
C ALA A 13 4.60 11.17 3.75
N ILE A 14 5.82 10.63 3.63
CA ILE A 14 6.13 9.61 2.62
C ILE A 14 5.28 8.34 2.83
N CYS A 15 5.11 7.90 4.08
CA CYS A 15 4.25 6.75 4.38
C CYS A 15 2.79 7.00 3.99
N ASP A 16 2.29 8.21 4.17
CA ASP A 16 0.93 8.62 3.78
C ASP A 16 0.77 8.60 2.25
N ASP A 17 1.74 9.15 1.52
CA ASP A 17 1.74 9.11 0.05
C ASP A 17 1.78 7.67 -0.48
N LEU A 18 2.62 6.81 0.11
CA LEU A 18 2.71 5.39 -0.25
C LEU A 18 1.41 4.64 0.02
N GLN A 19 0.74 4.93 1.14
CA GLN A 19 -0.59 4.39 1.43
C GLN A 19 -1.59 4.83 0.36
N GLY A 20 -1.62 6.13 0.02
CA GLY A 20 -2.50 6.67 -1.00
C GLY A 20 -2.29 6.04 -2.39
N HIS A 21 -1.04 5.79 -2.77
CA HIS A 21 -0.73 5.06 -4.01
C HIS A 21 -1.22 3.61 -3.98
N THR A 22 -1.06 2.92 -2.86
CA THR A 22 -1.52 1.53 -2.69
C THR A 22 -3.05 1.44 -2.78
N ASP A 23 -3.76 2.39 -2.15
CA ASP A 23 -5.22 2.48 -2.21
C ASP A 23 -5.71 2.80 -3.63
N ALA A 24 -5.05 3.73 -4.32
CA ALA A 24 -5.36 4.03 -5.72
C ALA A 24 -5.17 2.80 -6.63
N MET A 25 -4.13 1.99 -6.39
CA MET A 25 -3.91 0.74 -7.13
C MET A 25 -5.01 -0.28 -6.85
N ARG A 26 -5.50 -0.40 -5.61
CA ARG A 26 -6.65 -1.28 -5.28
C ARG A 26 -7.90 -0.88 -6.06
N VAL A 27 -8.24 0.41 -6.09
CA VAL A 27 -9.39 0.91 -6.86
C VAL A 27 -9.24 0.58 -8.35
N ARG A 28 -8.03 0.70 -8.90
CA ARG A 28 -7.77 0.34 -10.31
C ARG A 28 -7.88 -1.16 -10.55
N LEU A 29 -7.46 -2.00 -9.61
CA LEU A 29 -7.60 -3.45 -9.69
C LEU A 29 -9.07 -3.86 -9.72
N ASP A 30 -9.90 -3.26 -8.88
CA ASP A 30 -11.35 -3.54 -8.86
C ASP A 30 -12.03 -3.04 -10.14
N ALA A 31 -11.64 -1.87 -10.65
CA ALA A 31 -12.13 -1.36 -11.92
C ALA A 31 -11.77 -2.28 -13.10
N LEU A 32 -10.57 -2.88 -13.11
CA LEU A 32 -10.20 -3.90 -14.09
C LEU A 32 -11.15 -5.11 -14.00
N GLY A 33 -11.42 -5.63 -12.80
CA GLY A 33 -12.36 -6.73 -12.61
C GLY A 33 -13.77 -6.42 -13.12
N SER A 34 -14.28 -5.22 -12.84
CA SER A 34 -15.57 -4.75 -13.37
C SER A 34 -15.59 -4.74 -14.89
N ASN A 35 -14.57 -4.14 -15.53
CA ASN A 35 -14.49 -4.06 -16.98
C ASN A 35 -14.40 -5.45 -17.64
N ILE A 36 -13.74 -6.41 -17.00
CA ILE A 36 -13.67 -7.80 -17.46
C ILE A 36 -15.03 -8.48 -17.38
N ALA A 37 -15.76 -8.27 -16.28
CA ALA A 37 -17.12 -8.79 -16.12
C ALA A 37 -18.08 -8.17 -17.15
N ASP A 38 -17.98 -6.86 -17.38
CA ASP A 38 -18.78 -6.16 -18.39
C ASP A 38 -18.50 -6.69 -19.79
N LEU A 39 -17.22 -6.92 -20.14
CA LEU A 39 -16.84 -7.52 -21.44
C LEU A 39 -17.41 -8.94 -21.61
N ALA A 40 -17.45 -9.73 -20.54
CA ALA A 40 -18.04 -11.06 -20.56
C ALA A 40 -19.57 -11.02 -20.69
N GLY A 41 -20.23 -10.03 -20.08
CA GLY A 41 -21.69 -9.85 -20.12
C GLY A 41 -22.21 -9.20 -21.41
N ALA A 42 -21.45 -8.26 -21.98
CA ALA A 42 -21.86 -7.42 -23.11
C ALA A 42 -21.52 -8.01 -24.49
N HIS A 43 -21.84 -9.28 -24.72
CA HIS A 43 -21.85 -9.94 -26.04
C HIS A 43 -20.56 -10.64 -26.53
N TYR A 44 -19.51 -10.78 -25.71
CA TYR A 44 -18.31 -11.60 -26.05
C TYR A 44 -18.24 -12.90 -25.26
N ILE A 45 -19.35 -13.67 -25.24
CA ILE A 45 -19.39 -15.01 -24.63
C ILE A 45 -18.61 -15.97 -25.54
N SER A 46 -17.31 -16.09 -25.27
CA SER A 46 -16.41 -17.04 -25.92
C SER A 46 -15.62 -17.81 -24.88
N ALA A 47 -15.21 -19.03 -25.21
CA ALA A 47 -14.35 -19.83 -24.32
C ALA A 47 -13.05 -19.08 -23.95
N THR A 48 -12.54 -18.25 -24.87
CA THR A 48 -11.38 -17.38 -24.63
C THR A 48 -11.67 -16.31 -23.58
N MET A 49 -12.86 -15.67 -23.62
CA MET A 49 -13.23 -14.66 -22.64
C MET A 49 -13.43 -15.27 -21.25
N THR A 50 -14.06 -16.45 -21.17
CA THR A 50 -14.17 -17.20 -19.91
C THR A 50 -12.80 -17.58 -19.35
N ALA A 51 -11.89 -18.07 -20.20
CA ALA A 51 -10.52 -18.39 -19.78
C ALA A 51 -9.77 -17.15 -19.29
N PHE A 52 -9.92 -16.01 -19.97
CA PHE A 52 -9.31 -14.74 -19.56
C PHE A 52 -9.84 -14.26 -18.20
N GLN A 53 -11.16 -14.23 -18.01
CA GLN A 53 -11.77 -13.88 -16.73
C GLN A 53 -11.31 -14.83 -15.61
N THR A 54 -11.29 -16.12 -15.88
CA THR A 54 -10.84 -17.14 -14.90
C THR A 54 -9.39 -16.90 -14.50
N LYS A 55 -8.50 -16.62 -15.46
CA LYS A 55 -7.08 -16.32 -15.17
C LYS A 55 -6.92 -15.01 -14.41
N PHE A 56 -7.68 -13.97 -14.77
CA PHE A 56 -7.63 -12.72 -14.05
C PHE A 56 -8.02 -12.89 -12.57
N GLU A 57 -9.15 -13.55 -12.29
CA GLU A 57 -9.62 -13.75 -10.91
C GLU A 57 -8.71 -14.69 -10.11
N SER A 58 -8.24 -15.79 -10.72
CA SER A 58 -7.48 -16.82 -9.98
C SER A 58 -5.98 -16.55 -9.87
N GLU A 59 -5.39 -15.81 -10.82
CA GLU A 59 -3.96 -15.53 -10.86
C GLU A 59 -3.68 -14.04 -10.62
N SER A 60 -4.04 -13.17 -11.59
CA SER A 60 -3.61 -11.77 -11.60
C SER A 60 -4.13 -10.98 -10.40
N ARG A 61 -5.43 -11.11 -10.09
CA ARG A 61 -6.07 -10.41 -8.98
C ARG A 61 -5.43 -10.80 -7.67
N LYS A 62 -5.28 -12.11 -7.43
CA LYS A 62 -4.64 -12.65 -6.24
C LYS A 62 -3.21 -12.12 -6.07
N GLN A 63 -2.37 -12.24 -7.11
CA GLN A 63 -0.99 -11.80 -7.04
C GLN A 63 -0.86 -10.30 -6.76
N LEU A 64 -1.68 -9.47 -7.42
CA LEU A 64 -1.68 -8.02 -7.18
C LEU A 64 -2.17 -7.70 -5.78
N THR A 65 -3.21 -8.38 -5.28
CA THR A 65 -3.67 -8.23 -3.89
C THR A 65 -2.57 -8.60 -2.91
N ASP A 66 -1.82 -9.68 -3.12
CA ASP A 66 -0.72 -10.10 -2.25
C ASP A 66 0.41 -9.04 -2.21
N VAL A 67 0.75 -8.44 -3.36
CA VAL A 67 1.72 -7.33 -3.45
C VAL A 67 1.22 -6.11 -2.68
N LEU A 68 -0.04 -5.71 -2.86
CA LEU A 68 -0.62 -4.55 -2.18
C LEU A 68 -0.71 -4.76 -0.66
N ASN A 69 -1.05 -5.97 -0.22
CA ASN A 69 -1.05 -6.32 1.21
C ASN A 69 0.35 -6.28 1.82
N THR A 70 1.36 -6.69 1.04
CA THR A 70 2.76 -6.61 1.46
C THR A 70 3.21 -5.16 1.58
N ALA A 71 2.80 -4.30 0.65
CA ALA A 71 3.06 -2.86 0.71
C ALA A 71 2.43 -2.22 1.95
N ASP A 72 1.17 -2.52 2.25
CA ASP A 72 0.49 -2.06 3.47
C ASP A 72 1.23 -2.48 4.74
N ALA A 73 1.66 -3.75 4.81
CA ALA A 73 2.41 -4.25 5.96
C ALA A 73 3.75 -3.52 6.14
N ALA A 74 4.45 -3.20 5.04
CA ALA A 74 5.70 -2.45 5.07
C ALA A 74 5.48 -0.99 5.52
N VAL A 75 4.42 -0.33 5.04
CA VAL A 75 4.05 1.03 5.48
C VAL A 75 3.69 1.04 6.96
N ALA A 76 2.87 0.09 7.42
CA ALA A 76 2.50 -0.04 8.82
C ALA A 76 3.73 -0.27 9.73
N GLY A 77 4.64 -1.16 9.33
CA GLY A 77 5.88 -1.41 10.05
C GLY A 77 6.78 -0.17 10.12
N THR A 78 6.85 0.60 9.02
CA THR A 78 7.65 1.83 8.98
C THR A 78 7.05 2.91 9.88
N ARG A 79 5.73 3.10 9.85
CA ARG A 79 5.02 4.04 10.75
C ARG A 79 5.27 3.70 12.22
N GLU A 80 5.24 2.43 12.57
CA GLU A 80 5.51 1.98 13.95
C GLU A 80 6.94 2.31 14.39
N VAL A 81 7.93 2.11 13.52
CA VAL A 81 9.32 2.51 13.81
C VAL A 81 9.43 4.01 14.03
N ILE A 82 8.79 4.82 13.18
CA ILE A 82 8.80 6.28 13.31
C ILE A 82 8.16 6.71 14.63
N ARG A 83 6.99 6.15 14.99
CA ARG A 83 6.31 6.41 16.26
C ARG A 83 7.23 6.14 17.46
N VAL A 84 7.88 4.98 17.48
CA VAL A 84 8.82 4.62 18.56
C VAL A 84 10.01 5.58 18.63
N GLN A 85 10.51 6.06 17.49
CA GLN A 85 11.59 7.05 17.46
C GLN A 85 11.16 8.41 18.03
N MET A 86 9.96 8.89 17.68
CA MET A 86 9.41 10.14 18.22
C MET A 86 9.22 10.05 19.73
N GLU A 87 8.65 8.96 20.24
CA GLU A 87 8.46 8.75 21.69
C GLU A 87 9.78 8.73 22.47
N ARG A 88 10.85 8.18 21.88
CA ARG A 88 12.18 8.21 22.50
C ARG A 88 12.74 9.63 22.54
N GLN A 89 12.60 10.40 21.45
CA GLN A 89 13.05 11.80 21.40
C GLN A 89 12.34 12.68 22.43
N GLU A 90 11.02 12.51 22.62
CA GLU A 90 10.26 13.24 23.64
C GLU A 90 10.76 12.93 25.06
N ASN A 91 11.00 11.65 25.36
CA ASN A 91 11.46 11.21 26.68
C ASN A 91 12.91 11.67 26.97
N GLU A 92 13.80 11.64 25.98
CA GLU A 92 15.16 12.14 26.11
C GLU A 92 15.18 13.67 26.28
N GLY A 93 14.34 14.40 25.53
CA GLY A 93 14.17 15.85 25.69
C GLY A 93 13.63 16.25 27.06
N ALA A 94 12.66 15.49 27.59
CA ALA A 94 12.12 15.73 28.93
C ALA A 94 13.13 15.43 30.07
N ALA A 95 14.04 14.48 29.85
CA ALA A 95 15.11 14.17 30.82
C ALA A 95 16.16 15.29 30.91
N ILE A 96 16.50 15.93 29.78
CA ILE A 96 17.46 17.04 29.73
C ILE A 96 16.90 18.30 30.41
N LEU A 97 15.59 18.57 30.28
CA LEU A 97 14.91 19.73 30.88
C LEU A 97 14.71 19.63 32.41
N ARG A 98 14.94 18.45 32.99
CA ARG A 98 14.81 18.18 34.44
C ARG A 98 16.14 18.24 35.21
N VAL A 99 17.25 18.55 34.55
CA VAL A 99 18.58 18.76 35.14
C VAL A 99 18.90 20.25 35.16
#